data_AF-A0A7V4BLE0-F1
#
_entry.id   AF-A0A7V4BLE0-F1
#
_cell.length_a   1.000
_cell.length_b   1.000
_cell.length_c   1.000
_cell.angle_alpha   90.00
_cell.angle_beta   90.00
_cell.angle_gamma   90.00
#
_symmetry.space_group_name_H-M   'P 1'
#
loop_
_entity.id
_entity.type
_entity.pdbx_description
1 polymer ?
#
loop_
_entity_poly.entity_id
_entity_poly.type
_entity_poly.pdbx_seq_one_letter_code
_entity_poly.pdbx_strand_id
1 'polypeptide(L)'
;MIYCNAKLNLYLKIVGKREDGYHLLNMINVPISIYDEMEIEIKKGSGNLIQNFNPNINCLPEKTTIYKAFCLLKNFLPDDIDIVVNIKKEIPEGSGMGGGSSDSAFLIKYLVEKYKIVIDNNMRGEIANKVGADVPFFIFQGKVYEAYFNKFSKLKNIIGVNDIFIIDSNKNVLFSLNGEKEKFFIGIDSYEIRQAFAGKETSSPFYIGANGRYFKTGYIPLEGKWVIGIEASVLYEKYLKKYANLFLTTSVIAIFLSFIFSFIISKGITRSIVNLKEKAEKLAKKEFDEEIKIEGEEEIKILADAMNEMRKELKNYIENKEKMATLGEFSAGVAHEMRNNLSVLSGYAELILERTSDEKISFFASEINKNVLKLNDFLNNFLTYTKEFTPEFEEADIKEIINSVIDELKPEIKFFVQKKYDKKYDVNDKFLKKVDIYLFKKAIYNLTINAYQALTMPEKKDKKIEIFIIKENEKIKIIVKDNGVGIDEKIKNKIFQPFVSGKKEGVGLGLAITYRIIKEIHNGEIFINSKKGEGTEVIILL
;
A
#
# COMPACT_ATOMS: atom_id res chain seq x y z
N MET A 1 -27.57 77.28 -18.47
CA MET A 1 -26.39 78.07 -18.90
C MET A 1 -25.13 77.23 -18.72
N ILE A 2 -24.24 77.23 -19.71
CA ILE A 2 -23.00 76.45 -19.76
C ILE A 2 -21.84 77.44 -19.86
N TYR A 3 -20.78 77.25 -19.06
CA TYR A 3 -19.61 78.12 -19.06
C TYR A 3 -18.45 77.42 -19.79
N CYS A 4 -18.12 77.92 -20.97
CA CYS A 4 -17.10 77.36 -21.86
C CYS A 4 -15.74 77.98 -21.52
N ASN A 5 -14.96 77.36 -20.62
CA ASN A 5 -13.70 77.92 -20.15
C ASN A 5 -12.62 77.98 -21.25
N ALA A 6 -11.75 78.98 -21.21
CA ALA A 6 -10.59 79.11 -22.08
C ALA A 6 -9.42 78.22 -21.59
N LYS A 7 -8.36 78.15 -22.40
CA LYS A 7 -7.09 77.50 -22.06
C LYS A 7 -5.92 78.48 -22.12
N LEU A 8 -4.86 78.15 -21.40
CA LEU A 8 -3.52 78.72 -21.55
C LEU A 8 -2.57 77.64 -22.08
N ASN A 9 -1.83 77.96 -23.14
CA ASN A 9 -0.79 77.06 -23.68
C ASN A 9 0.52 77.33 -22.93
N LEU A 10 0.95 76.38 -22.10
CA LEU A 10 2.24 76.45 -21.41
C LEU A 10 3.39 75.96 -22.29
N TYR A 11 3.10 75.07 -23.24
CA TYR A 11 4.07 74.52 -24.15
C TYR A 11 3.40 74.12 -25.47
N LEU A 12 4.09 74.36 -26.59
CA LEU A 12 3.66 73.91 -27.91
C LEU A 12 4.89 73.54 -28.74
N LYS A 13 4.87 72.33 -29.30
CA LYS A 13 5.87 71.86 -30.27
C LYS A 13 5.16 71.19 -31.44
N ILE A 14 5.50 71.63 -32.65
CA ILE A 14 5.09 70.93 -33.88
C ILE A 14 5.97 69.69 -34.02
N VAL A 15 5.35 68.51 -34.02
CA VAL A 15 6.04 67.21 -34.11
C VAL A 15 5.90 66.55 -35.49
N GLY A 16 5.06 67.10 -36.36
CA GLY A 16 4.87 66.61 -37.72
C GLY A 16 3.77 67.34 -38.48
N LYS A 17 3.41 66.83 -39.66
CA LYS A 17 2.32 67.35 -40.50
C LYS A 17 1.43 66.18 -40.94
N ARG A 18 0.12 66.35 -40.83
CA ARG A 18 -0.91 65.40 -41.26
C ARG A 18 -1.15 65.51 -42.76
N GLU A 19 -1.74 64.46 -43.33
CA GLU A 19 -2.11 64.38 -44.75
C GLU A 19 -3.12 65.47 -45.18
N ASP A 20 -3.96 65.92 -44.25
CA ASP A 20 -4.94 67.01 -44.45
C ASP A 20 -4.32 68.43 -44.34
N GLY A 21 -3.00 68.52 -44.22
CA GLY A 21 -2.26 69.78 -44.19
C GLY A 21 -2.08 70.40 -42.80
N TYR A 22 -2.71 69.86 -41.74
CA TYR A 22 -2.59 70.37 -40.38
C TYR A 22 -1.33 69.87 -39.65
N HIS A 23 -0.85 70.61 -38.64
CA HIS A 23 0.29 70.20 -37.82
C HIS A 23 -0.10 69.18 -36.75
N LEU A 24 0.76 68.18 -36.53
CA LEU A 24 0.73 67.38 -35.30
C LEU A 24 1.38 68.20 -34.19
N LEU A 25 0.63 68.47 -33.14
CA LEU A 25 1.05 69.33 -32.04
C LEU A 25 1.23 68.52 -30.76
N ASN A 26 2.37 68.70 -30.10
CA ASN A 26 2.56 68.31 -28.72
C ASN A 26 2.39 69.55 -27.85
N MET A 27 1.38 69.55 -26.98
CA MET A 27 0.99 70.73 -26.21
C MET A 27 0.79 70.40 -24.73
N ILE A 28 1.14 71.36 -23.87
CA ILE A 28 0.73 71.37 -22.46
C ILE A 28 -0.22 72.56 -22.30
N ASN A 29 -1.48 72.25 -22.01
CA ASN A 29 -2.54 73.24 -21.87
C ASN A 29 -3.12 73.18 -20.45
N VAL A 30 -3.49 74.33 -19.90
CA VAL A 30 -4.13 74.44 -18.59
C VAL A 30 -5.43 75.23 -18.75
N PRO A 31 -6.56 74.80 -18.15
CA PRO A 31 -7.79 75.58 -18.20
C PRO A 31 -7.64 76.86 -17.38
N ILE A 32 -8.20 77.97 -17.86
CA ILE A 32 -8.22 79.26 -17.14
C ILE A 32 -9.66 79.72 -16.91
N SER A 33 -9.86 80.62 -15.94
CA SER A 33 -11.18 81.05 -15.47
C SER A 33 -11.87 82.11 -16.34
N ILE A 34 -11.35 82.38 -17.54
CA ILE A 34 -12.06 83.17 -18.57
C ILE A 34 -12.99 82.21 -19.32
N TYR A 35 -14.24 82.57 -19.58
CA TYR A 35 -15.19 81.66 -20.24
C TYR A 35 -16.18 82.40 -21.14
N ASP A 36 -16.62 81.74 -22.20
CA ASP A 36 -17.82 82.14 -22.95
C ASP A 36 -19.07 81.59 -22.24
N GLU A 37 -20.20 82.30 -22.33
CA GLU A 37 -21.47 81.82 -21.78
C GLU A 37 -22.35 81.27 -22.90
N MET A 38 -22.70 79.98 -22.79
CA MET A 38 -23.50 79.28 -23.79
C MET A 38 -24.86 78.88 -23.20
N GLU A 39 -25.92 79.19 -23.95
CA GLU A 39 -27.27 78.72 -23.71
C GLU A 39 -27.75 77.90 -24.92
N ILE A 40 -28.32 76.73 -24.63
CA ILE A 40 -28.79 75.80 -25.67
C ILE A 40 -30.28 75.57 -25.48
N GLU A 41 -31.08 75.93 -26.48
CA GLU A 41 -32.50 75.61 -26.56
C GLU A 41 -32.74 74.52 -27.62
N ILE A 42 -33.67 73.61 -27.33
CA ILE A 42 -34.11 72.58 -28.27
C ILE A 42 -35.54 72.90 -28.68
N LYS A 43 -35.78 73.05 -29.98
CA LYS A 43 -37.11 73.34 -30.55
C LYS A 43 -37.52 72.21 -31.48
N LYS A 44 -38.82 71.99 -31.66
CA LYS A 44 -39.30 71.09 -32.74
C LYS A 44 -39.00 71.75 -34.09
N GLY A 45 -38.43 71.00 -35.01
CA GLY A 45 -37.87 71.55 -36.24
C GLY A 45 -37.50 70.49 -37.27
N SER A 46 -36.54 70.79 -38.14
CA SER A 46 -36.15 69.95 -39.28
C SER A 46 -34.68 69.48 -39.22
N GLY A 47 -34.10 69.40 -38.03
CA GLY A 47 -32.72 68.93 -37.86
C GLY A 47 -31.68 70.00 -38.17
N ASN A 48 -31.98 71.28 -37.89
CA ASN A 48 -31.12 72.42 -38.17
C ASN A 48 -30.42 72.97 -36.92
N LEU A 49 -29.28 73.61 -37.13
CA LEU A 49 -28.53 74.34 -36.12
C LEU A 49 -28.69 75.84 -36.35
N ILE A 50 -29.18 76.56 -35.33
CA ILE A 50 -29.27 78.02 -35.30
C ILE A 50 -28.23 78.52 -34.30
N GLN A 51 -27.38 79.45 -34.71
CA GLN A 51 -26.28 79.95 -33.89
C GLN A 51 -26.36 81.47 -33.76
N ASN A 52 -26.45 81.96 -32.53
CA ASN A 52 -26.50 83.39 -32.22
C ASN A 52 -25.29 83.74 -31.37
N PHE A 53 -24.50 84.73 -31.80
CA PHE A 53 -23.29 85.18 -31.11
C PHE A 53 -23.44 86.63 -30.66
N ASN A 54 -23.06 86.93 -29.42
CA ASN A 54 -23.06 88.28 -28.87
C ASN A 54 -21.68 88.59 -28.24
N PRO A 55 -20.88 89.52 -28.80
CA PRO A 55 -21.12 90.26 -30.04
C PRO A 55 -21.13 89.36 -31.30
N ASN A 56 -21.69 89.86 -32.40
CA ASN A 56 -21.69 89.15 -33.69
C ASN A 56 -20.26 88.86 -34.15
N ILE A 57 -20.00 87.61 -34.54
CA ILE A 57 -18.70 87.19 -35.07
C ILE A 57 -18.62 87.41 -36.58
N ASN A 58 -17.45 87.77 -37.08
CA ASN A 58 -17.23 88.05 -38.50
C ASN A 58 -16.90 86.76 -39.29
N CYS A 59 -17.76 85.75 -39.18
CA CYS A 59 -17.59 84.49 -39.92
C CYS A 59 -18.94 83.88 -40.32
N LEU A 60 -18.98 83.20 -41.46
CA LEU A 60 -20.16 82.45 -41.90
C LEU A 60 -20.49 81.34 -40.88
N PRO A 61 -21.77 81.16 -40.50
CA PRO A 61 -22.17 80.15 -39.50
C PRO A 61 -21.66 78.74 -39.80
N GLU A 62 -21.57 78.37 -41.08
CA GLU A 62 -21.11 77.06 -41.56
C GLU A 62 -19.60 76.80 -41.33
N LYS A 63 -18.81 77.86 -41.13
CA LYS A 63 -17.36 77.75 -40.89
C LYS A 63 -16.99 77.66 -39.41
N THR A 64 -17.97 77.82 -38.52
CA THR A 64 -17.74 77.75 -37.07
C THR A 64 -17.41 76.31 -36.63
N THR A 65 -16.63 76.18 -35.56
CA THR A 65 -16.34 74.88 -34.92
C THR A 65 -17.60 74.24 -34.34
N ILE A 66 -18.59 75.04 -33.94
CA ILE A 66 -19.89 74.60 -33.43
C ILE A 66 -20.69 73.93 -34.53
N TYR A 67 -20.76 74.54 -35.71
CA TYR A 67 -21.40 73.92 -36.88
C TYR A 67 -20.72 72.61 -37.27
N LYS A 68 -19.38 72.57 -37.30
CA LYS A 68 -18.62 71.32 -37.53
C LYS A 68 -18.96 70.24 -36.51
N ALA A 69 -19.03 70.59 -35.22
CA ALA A 69 -19.39 69.67 -34.15
C ALA A 69 -20.81 69.12 -34.31
N PHE A 70 -21.78 70.00 -34.64
CA PHE A 70 -23.15 69.59 -34.90
C PHE A 70 -23.25 68.64 -36.10
N CYS A 71 -22.60 68.95 -37.23
CA CYS A 71 -22.62 68.08 -38.42
C CYS A 71 -22.07 66.67 -38.13
N LEU A 72 -21.02 66.57 -37.32
CA LEU A 72 -20.45 65.26 -36.94
C LEU A 72 -21.36 64.48 -35.97
N LEU A 73 -22.20 65.17 -35.20
CA LEU A 73 -23.15 64.56 -34.28
C LEU A 73 -24.56 64.39 -34.86
N LYS A 74 -24.88 65.01 -36.00
CA LYS A 74 -26.22 65.07 -36.58
C LYS A 74 -26.88 63.70 -36.70
N ASN A 75 -26.13 62.71 -37.17
CA ASN A 75 -26.62 61.33 -37.35
C ASN A 75 -26.99 60.62 -36.04
N PHE A 76 -26.60 61.16 -34.89
CA PHE A 76 -26.91 60.61 -33.56
C PHE A 76 -28.04 61.38 -32.86
N LEU A 77 -28.55 62.44 -33.49
CA LEU A 77 -29.60 63.30 -32.93
C LEU A 77 -30.93 63.01 -33.64
N PRO A 78 -32.08 63.24 -32.98
CA PRO A 78 -33.37 63.16 -33.64
C PRO A 78 -33.48 64.15 -34.81
N ASP A 79 -34.10 63.73 -35.92
CA ASP A 79 -34.26 64.59 -37.12
C ASP A 79 -35.39 65.64 -36.97
N ASP A 80 -36.20 65.55 -35.93
CA ASP A 80 -37.38 66.40 -35.68
C ASP A 80 -37.13 67.59 -34.74
N ILE A 81 -35.85 67.88 -34.46
CA ILE A 81 -35.44 68.97 -33.56
C ILE A 81 -34.47 69.94 -34.21
N ASP A 82 -34.63 71.22 -33.90
CA ASP A 82 -33.64 72.24 -34.15
C ASP A 82 -32.91 72.58 -32.85
N ILE A 83 -31.60 72.74 -32.95
CA ILE A 83 -30.74 73.14 -31.83
C ILE A 83 -30.41 74.61 -32.00
N VAL A 84 -30.80 75.43 -31.03
CA VAL A 84 -30.48 76.86 -30.99
C VAL A 84 -29.40 77.08 -29.95
N VAL A 85 -28.25 77.61 -30.37
CA VAL A 85 -27.10 77.88 -29.51
C VAL A 85 -26.88 79.38 -29.46
N ASN A 86 -27.13 79.97 -28.29
CA ASN A 86 -26.87 81.38 -28.00
C ASN A 86 -25.56 81.48 -27.21
N ILE A 87 -24.60 82.28 -27.69
CA ILE A 87 -23.28 82.40 -27.06
C ILE A 87 -22.94 83.85 -26.83
N LYS A 88 -22.67 84.18 -25.57
CA LYS A 88 -22.03 85.43 -25.17
C LYS A 88 -20.52 85.23 -25.17
N LYS A 89 -19.83 85.95 -26.06
CA LYS A 89 -18.39 85.84 -26.28
C LYS A 89 -17.63 86.79 -25.36
N GLU A 90 -16.85 86.23 -24.46
CA GLU A 90 -15.95 86.92 -23.52
C GLU A 90 -14.50 86.48 -23.72
N ILE A 91 -14.26 85.29 -24.32
CA ILE A 91 -12.93 84.83 -24.73
C ILE A 91 -12.48 85.64 -25.97
N PRO A 92 -11.36 86.38 -25.91
CA PRO A 92 -10.92 87.22 -27.02
C PRO A 92 -10.63 86.41 -28.29
N GLU A 93 -11.18 86.84 -29.42
CA GLU A 93 -10.96 86.21 -30.73
C GLU A 93 -9.48 86.31 -31.15
N GLY A 94 -8.94 85.25 -31.75
CA GLY A 94 -7.53 85.22 -32.21
C GLY A 94 -6.47 85.12 -31.11
N SER A 95 -6.85 85.07 -29.82
CA SER A 95 -5.92 85.04 -28.68
C SER A 95 -5.15 83.73 -28.47
N GLY A 96 -5.46 82.68 -29.23
CA GLY A 96 -4.92 81.33 -28.99
C GLY A 96 -5.47 80.63 -27.73
N MET A 97 -6.45 81.24 -27.04
CA MET A 97 -7.10 80.69 -25.84
C MET A 97 -8.18 79.65 -26.15
N GLY A 98 -8.40 79.34 -27.43
CA GLY A 98 -9.23 78.23 -27.86
C GLY A 98 -10.75 78.45 -27.73
N GLY A 99 -11.25 79.69 -27.74
CA GLY A 99 -12.68 79.99 -27.55
C GLY A 99 -13.64 79.13 -28.38
N GLY A 100 -13.51 79.12 -29.71
CA GLY A 100 -14.36 78.28 -30.56
C GLY A 100 -14.19 76.77 -30.33
N SER A 101 -12.97 76.31 -29.99
CA SER A 101 -12.73 74.91 -29.63
C SER A 101 -13.34 74.54 -28.28
N SER A 102 -13.38 75.48 -27.34
CA SER A 102 -14.08 75.33 -26.07
C SER A 102 -15.59 75.25 -26.31
N ASP A 103 -16.17 76.21 -27.02
CA ASP A 103 -17.61 76.23 -27.31
C ASP A 103 -18.09 74.92 -27.95
N SER A 104 -17.39 74.47 -28.98
CA SER A 104 -17.72 73.21 -29.66
C SER A 104 -17.53 71.97 -28.78
N ALA A 105 -16.48 71.93 -27.93
CA ALA A 105 -16.29 70.85 -26.97
C ALA A 105 -17.43 70.76 -25.95
N PHE A 106 -17.87 71.91 -25.43
CA PHE A 106 -18.98 71.99 -24.48
C PHE A 106 -20.33 71.67 -25.13
N LEU A 107 -20.54 72.05 -26.39
CA LEU A 107 -21.70 71.60 -27.16
C LEU A 107 -21.71 70.07 -27.33
N ILE A 108 -20.57 69.47 -27.72
CA ILE A 108 -20.45 68.01 -27.86
C ILE A 108 -20.76 67.32 -26.53
N LYS A 109 -20.20 67.81 -25.41
CA LYS A 109 -20.51 67.30 -24.07
C LYS A 109 -22.01 67.34 -23.78
N TYR A 110 -22.63 68.50 -23.99
CA TYR A 110 -24.04 68.70 -23.72
C TYR A 110 -24.92 67.75 -24.53
N LEU A 111 -24.69 67.64 -25.85
CA LEU A 111 -25.51 66.81 -26.72
C LEU A 111 -25.36 65.31 -26.43
N VAL A 112 -24.12 64.86 -26.22
CA VAL A 112 -23.85 63.45 -25.87
C VAL A 112 -24.52 63.07 -24.56
N GLU A 113 -24.48 63.95 -23.56
CA GLU A 113 -25.12 63.72 -22.26
C GLU A 113 -26.65 63.80 -22.35
N LYS A 114 -27.18 64.85 -23.00
CA LYS A 114 -28.62 65.10 -23.13
C LYS A 114 -29.34 63.96 -23.84
N TYR A 115 -28.76 63.44 -24.91
CA TYR A 115 -29.35 62.37 -25.73
C TYR A 115 -28.81 60.97 -25.39
N LYS A 116 -27.97 60.85 -24.36
CA LYS A 116 -27.33 59.58 -23.94
C LYS A 116 -26.69 58.84 -25.11
N ILE A 117 -26.00 59.58 -25.99
CA ILE A 117 -25.34 59.03 -27.16
C ILE A 117 -24.24 58.06 -26.70
N VAL A 118 -24.33 56.81 -27.12
CA VAL A 118 -23.37 55.76 -26.75
C VAL A 118 -22.17 55.82 -27.70
N ILE A 119 -21.19 56.67 -27.36
CA ILE A 119 -19.88 56.73 -28.02
C ILE A 119 -18.78 56.46 -26.99
N ASP A 120 -17.80 55.64 -27.36
CA ASP A 120 -16.62 55.40 -26.52
C ASP A 120 -15.65 56.60 -26.56
N ASN A 121 -14.64 56.58 -25.68
CA ASN A 121 -13.68 57.68 -25.60
C ASN A 121 -12.81 57.83 -26.87
N ASN A 122 -12.61 56.75 -27.63
CA ASN A 122 -11.83 56.78 -28.87
C ASN A 122 -12.61 57.53 -29.96
N MET A 123 -13.86 57.12 -30.18
CA MET A 123 -14.77 57.77 -31.14
C MET A 123 -15.05 59.22 -30.75
N ARG A 124 -15.19 59.50 -29.45
CA ARG A 124 -15.29 60.87 -28.94
C ARG A 124 -14.04 61.70 -29.23
N GLY A 125 -12.85 61.11 -29.11
CA GLY A 125 -11.58 61.73 -29.48
C GLY A 125 -11.44 61.97 -30.98
N GLU A 126 -11.89 61.05 -31.83
CA GLU A 126 -11.90 61.22 -33.27
C GLU A 126 -12.83 62.35 -33.73
N ILE A 127 -14.04 62.41 -33.18
CA ILE A 127 -14.99 63.51 -33.43
C ILE A 127 -14.34 64.82 -33.00
N ALA A 128 -13.75 64.88 -31.80
CA ALA A 128 -13.04 66.06 -31.30
C ALA A 128 -11.93 66.52 -32.25
N ASN A 129 -11.09 65.60 -32.70
CA ASN A 129 -9.97 65.88 -33.61
C ASN A 129 -10.42 66.37 -34.99
N LYS A 130 -11.59 65.95 -35.46
CA LYS A 130 -12.19 66.44 -36.72
C LYS A 130 -12.77 67.86 -36.58
N VAL A 131 -13.21 68.25 -35.38
CA VAL A 131 -13.71 69.61 -35.11
C VAL A 131 -12.57 70.62 -34.99
N GLY A 132 -11.53 70.30 -34.22
CA GLY A 132 -10.35 71.16 -34.09
C GLY A 132 -9.30 70.59 -33.14
N ALA A 133 -8.04 71.00 -33.33
CA ALA A 133 -6.89 70.46 -32.60
C ALA A 133 -6.95 70.65 -31.07
N ASP A 134 -7.64 71.67 -30.60
CA ASP A 134 -7.77 71.99 -29.17
C ASP A 134 -9.03 71.39 -28.52
N VAL A 135 -9.97 70.88 -29.31
CA VAL A 135 -11.25 70.34 -28.83
C VAL A 135 -11.05 69.10 -27.94
N PRO A 136 -10.12 68.15 -28.22
CA PRO A 136 -9.86 67.03 -27.33
C PRO A 136 -9.50 67.48 -25.91
N PHE A 137 -8.65 68.51 -25.79
CA PHE A 137 -8.26 69.05 -24.48
C PHE A 137 -9.47 69.51 -23.66
N PHE A 138 -10.39 70.26 -24.26
CA PHE A 138 -11.60 70.73 -23.57
C PHE A 138 -12.59 69.61 -23.29
N ILE A 139 -12.69 68.61 -24.18
CA ILE A 139 -13.55 67.44 -23.96
C ILE A 139 -13.07 66.62 -22.76
N PHE A 140 -11.77 66.33 -22.69
CA PHE A 140 -11.19 65.50 -21.63
C PHE A 140 -10.66 66.32 -20.43
N GLN A 141 -10.82 67.65 -20.44
CA GLN A 141 -10.37 68.58 -19.39
C GLN A 141 -8.90 68.42 -18.98
N GLY A 142 -8.01 68.08 -19.92
CA GLY A 142 -6.61 67.79 -19.60
C GLY A 142 -6.39 66.54 -18.74
N LYS A 143 -7.45 65.78 -18.40
CA LYS A 143 -7.34 64.46 -17.79
C LYS A 143 -7.07 63.45 -18.89
N VAL A 144 -5.79 63.32 -19.27
CA VAL A 144 -5.10 62.07 -19.65
C VAL A 144 -3.82 62.45 -20.42
N TYR A 145 -2.68 62.19 -19.79
CA TYR A 145 -1.42 61.95 -20.51
C TYR A 145 -1.56 60.58 -21.19
N GLU A 146 -2.03 60.58 -22.43
CA GLU A 146 -2.33 59.39 -23.26
C GLU A 146 -1.21 58.34 -23.21
N ALA A 147 0.05 58.78 -23.12
CA ALA A 147 1.22 57.92 -22.97
C ALA A 147 1.17 57.02 -21.71
N TYR A 148 0.72 57.53 -20.56
CA TYR A 148 0.62 56.75 -19.33
C TYR A 148 -0.62 55.85 -19.34
N PHE A 149 -1.74 56.32 -19.88
CA PHE A 149 -2.95 55.49 -20.02
C PHE A 149 -2.68 54.24 -20.86
N ASN A 150 -2.00 54.39 -22.00
CA ASN A 150 -1.61 53.27 -22.84
C ASN A 150 -0.63 52.32 -22.15
N LYS A 151 0.33 52.85 -21.37
CA LYS A 151 1.29 52.03 -20.61
C LYS A 151 0.61 51.22 -19.52
N PHE A 152 -0.26 51.85 -18.71
CA PHE A 152 -1.01 51.17 -17.65
C PHE A 152 -2.06 50.20 -18.21
N SER A 153 -2.68 50.51 -19.35
CA SER A 153 -3.60 49.60 -20.03
C SER A 153 -2.90 48.33 -20.51
N LYS A 154 -1.70 48.45 -21.07
CA LYS A 154 -0.87 47.28 -21.43
C LYS A 154 -0.52 46.44 -20.20
N LEU A 155 -0.08 47.09 -19.11
CA LEU A 155 0.23 46.42 -17.84
C LEU A 155 -0.99 45.70 -17.25
N LYS A 156 -2.15 46.36 -17.25
CA LYS A 156 -3.42 45.78 -16.79
C LYS A 156 -3.74 44.47 -17.50
N ASN A 157 -3.61 44.46 -18.83
CA ASN A 157 -3.89 43.27 -19.65
C ASN A 157 -2.87 42.15 -19.43
N ILE A 158 -1.59 42.48 -19.22
CA ILE A 158 -0.53 41.49 -18.97
C ILE A 158 -0.70 40.82 -17.59
N ILE A 159 -0.97 41.62 -16.55
CA ILE A 159 -1.04 41.15 -15.17
C ILE A 159 -2.42 40.54 -14.87
N GLY A 160 -3.44 40.87 -15.65
CA GLY A 160 -4.81 40.38 -15.44
C GLY A 160 -5.52 41.05 -14.27
N VAL A 161 -5.15 42.29 -13.95
CA VAL A 161 -5.79 43.10 -12.89
C VAL A 161 -7.06 43.77 -13.42
N ASN A 162 -8.04 44.00 -12.56
CA ASN A 162 -9.34 44.57 -12.92
C ASN A 162 -9.27 46.08 -13.15
N ASP A 163 -8.56 46.81 -12.28
CA ASP A 163 -8.32 48.24 -12.43
C ASP A 163 -6.96 48.65 -11.86
N ILE A 164 -6.42 49.74 -12.41
CA ILE A 164 -5.28 50.47 -11.85
C ILE A 164 -5.70 51.93 -11.74
N PHE A 165 -5.69 52.46 -10.53
CA PHE A 165 -6.15 53.82 -10.26
C PHE A 165 -5.21 54.57 -9.31
N ILE A 166 -5.26 55.90 -9.36
CA ILE A 166 -4.45 56.80 -8.52
C ILE A 166 -5.38 57.74 -7.78
N ILE A 167 -5.20 57.85 -6.47
CA ILE A 167 -6.00 58.71 -5.60
C ILE A 167 -5.14 59.79 -4.93
N ASP A 168 -5.74 60.95 -4.70
CA ASP A 168 -5.15 62.03 -3.90
C ASP A 168 -5.48 61.86 -2.40
N SER A 169 -4.87 62.70 -1.56
CA SER A 169 -5.08 62.70 -0.10
C SER A 169 -6.52 63.01 0.33
N ASN A 170 -7.31 63.64 -0.55
CA ASN A 170 -8.73 63.89 -0.36
C ASN A 170 -9.61 62.71 -0.85
N LYS A 171 -8.98 61.60 -1.26
CA LYS A 171 -9.61 60.40 -1.83
C LYS A 171 -10.29 60.62 -3.18
N ASN A 172 -10.00 61.74 -3.85
CA ASN A 172 -10.42 61.95 -5.22
C ASN A 172 -9.57 61.08 -6.14
N VAL A 173 -10.20 60.47 -7.12
CA VAL A 173 -9.48 59.63 -8.07
C VAL A 173 -8.97 60.47 -9.23
N LEU A 174 -7.67 60.66 -9.25
CA LEU A 174 -6.95 61.42 -10.27
C LEU A 174 -6.88 60.64 -11.60
N PHE A 175 -6.79 59.31 -11.52
CA PHE A 175 -6.65 58.42 -12.67
C PHE A 175 -7.29 57.05 -12.39
N SER A 176 -7.94 56.42 -13.38
CA SER A 176 -8.44 55.04 -13.31
C SER A 176 -8.63 54.51 -14.73
N LEU A 177 -8.35 53.23 -14.97
CA LEU A 177 -8.55 52.60 -16.27
C LEU A 177 -10.01 52.20 -16.51
N ASN A 178 -10.80 51.96 -15.46
CA ASN A 178 -12.23 51.62 -15.55
C ASN A 178 -13.18 52.83 -15.41
N GLY A 179 -12.64 54.03 -15.13
CA GLY A 179 -13.44 55.24 -14.96
C GLY A 179 -14.12 55.32 -13.58
N GLU A 180 -14.98 56.32 -13.36
CA GLU A 180 -15.51 56.62 -12.02
C GLU A 180 -16.58 55.65 -11.49
N LYS A 181 -17.15 54.80 -12.35
CA LYS A 181 -18.35 54.00 -12.05
C LYS A 181 -18.14 52.86 -11.05
N GLU A 182 -16.92 52.38 -10.83
CA GLU A 182 -16.65 51.22 -9.96
C GLU A 182 -16.08 51.59 -8.58
N LYS A 183 -15.98 52.87 -8.22
CA LYS A 183 -15.13 53.36 -7.11
C LYS A 183 -15.77 53.42 -5.72
N PHE A 184 -16.90 52.74 -5.51
CA PHE A 184 -17.62 52.77 -4.22
C PHE A 184 -16.78 52.21 -3.05
N PHE A 185 -15.79 51.35 -3.33
CA PHE A 185 -14.91 50.75 -2.33
C PHE A 185 -13.90 51.74 -1.73
N ILE A 186 -13.60 52.88 -2.37
CA ILE A 186 -12.65 53.88 -1.86
C ILE A 186 -13.12 54.50 -0.53
N GLY A 187 -14.44 54.58 -0.34
CA GLY A 187 -15.03 54.97 0.95
C GLY A 187 -14.85 53.88 2.01
N ILE A 188 -14.97 52.60 1.62
CA ILE A 188 -14.88 51.43 2.51
C ILE A 188 -13.43 51.25 3.00
N ASP A 189 -12.46 51.35 2.09
CA ASP A 189 -11.02 51.15 2.35
C ASP A 189 -10.34 52.39 2.98
N SER A 190 -11.13 53.24 3.66
CA SER A 190 -10.65 54.50 4.22
C SER A 190 -9.50 54.34 5.21
N TYR A 191 -9.41 53.21 5.90
CA TYR A 191 -8.34 52.95 6.86
C TYR A 191 -7.05 52.56 6.13
N GLU A 192 -7.13 51.62 5.20
CA GLU A 192 -6.04 51.11 4.37
C GLU A 192 -5.42 52.24 3.55
N ILE A 193 -6.26 53.06 2.93
CA ILE A 193 -5.83 54.24 2.16
C ILE A 193 -5.08 55.24 3.03
N ARG A 194 -5.55 55.52 4.25
CA ARG A 194 -4.84 56.42 5.19
C ARG A 194 -3.46 55.88 5.55
N GLN A 195 -3.36 54.58 5.79
CA GLN A 195 -2.08 53.92 6.07
C GLN A 195 -1.15 53.95 4.85
N ALA A 196 -1.71 53.85 3.64
CA ALA A 196 -0.98 54.04 2.40
C ALA A 196 -0.44 55.47 2.27
N PHE A 197 -1.24 56.50 2.57
CA PHE A 197 -0.71 57.88 2.62
C PHE A 197 0.34 58.11 3.70
N ALA A 198 0.33 57.32 4.78
CA ALA A 198 1.38 57.30 5.79
C ALA A 198 2.65 56.52 5.36
N GLY A 199 2.72 56.06 4.11
CA GLY A 199 3.88 55.40 3.53
C GLY A 199 3.90 53.87 3.67
N LYS A 200 2.81 53.23 4.10
CA LYS A 200 2.74 51.77 4.24
C LYS A 200 1.98 51.11 3.09
N GLU A 201 2.57 50.09 2.48
CA GLU A 201 1.82 49.22 1.57
C GLU A 201 0.72 48.49 2.34
N THR A 202 -0.52 48.57 1.85
CA THR A 202 -1.68 47.91 2.48
C THR A 202 -2.54 47.19 1.45
N SER A 203 -3.49 46.40 1.92
CA SER A 203 -4.44 45.72 1.05
C SER A 203 -5.83 45.73 1.66
N SER A 204 -6.85 45.92 0.83
CA SER A 204 -8.25 45.88 1.24
C SER A 204 -8.65 44.51 1.81
N PRO A 205 -9.69 44.44 2.66
CA PRO A 205 -10.45 43.20 2.81
C PRO A 205 -11.11 42.78 1.48
N PHE A 206 -11.64 41.56 1.42
CA PHE A 206 -12.40 41.13 0.24
C PHE A 206 -13.71 41.92 0.11
N TYR A 207 -13.98 42.40 -1.10
CA TYR A 207 -15.25 43.03 -1.44
C TYR A 207 -15.80 42.50 -2.75
N ILE A 208 -17.10 42.72 -2.97
CA ILE A 208 -17.81 42.28 -4.18
C ILE A 208 -17.92 43.49 -5.10
N GLY A 209 -17.34 43.41 -6.29
CA GLY A 209 -17.45 44.46 -7.31
C GLY A 209 -18.83 44.47 -7.99
N ALA A 210 -19.09 45.49 -8.81
CA ALA A 210 -20.38 45.68 -9.47
C ALA A 210 -20.83 44.50 -10.37
N ASN A 211 -19.88 43.68 -10.83
CA ASN A 211 -20.11 42.48 -11.62
C ASN A 211 -20.36 41.21 -10.77
N GLY A 212 -20.49 41.34 -9.44
CA GLY A 212 -20.70 40.23 -8.50
C GLY A 212 -19.47 39.36 -8.24
N ARG A 213 -18.28 39.74 -8.73
CA ARG A 213 -17.02 39.02 -8.48
C ARG A 213 -16.33 39.58 -7.24
N TYR A 214 -15.57 38.71 -6.57
CA TYR A 214 -14.74 39.11 -5.43
C TYR A 214 -13.42 39.73 -5.91
N PHE A 215 -13.10 40.88 -5.34
CA PHE A 215 -11.88 41.62 -5.59
C PHE A 215 -11.13 41.90 -4.30
N LYS A 216 -9.85 42.19 -4.48
CA LYS A 216 -8.96 42.72 -3.46
C LYS A 216 -8.08 43.79 -4.08
N THR A 217 -7.92 44.91 -3.39
CA THR A 217 -7.10 46.03 -3.85
C THR A 217 -5.82 46.12 -3.03
N GLY A 218 -4.68 46.20 -3.69
CA GLY A 218 -3.42 46.62 -3.07
C GLY A 218 -3.24 48.13 -3.19
N TYR A 219 -2.88 48.80 -2.09
CA TYR A 219 -2.62 50.24 -2.03
C TYR A 219 -1.13 50.50 -1.78
N ILE A 220 -0.49 51.23 -2.69
CA ILE A 220 0.94 51.53 -2.66
C ILE A 220 1.14 53.06 -2.60
N PRO A 221 1.92 53.60 -1.66
CA PRO A 221 2.25 55.02 -1.61
C PRO A 221 3.06 55.48 -2.82
N LEU A 222 2.76 56.66 -3.34
CA LEU A 222 3.55 57.36 -4.35
C LEU A 222 3.96 58.74 -3.85
N GLU A 223 5.24 58.90 -3.52
CA GLU A 223 5.87 60.16 -3.07
C GLU A 223 5.11 60.88 -1.91
N GLY A 224 4.36 60.13 -1.10
CA GLY A 224 3.58 60.65 0.05
C GLY A 224 2.41 61.56 -0.32
N LYS A 225 2.21 61.88 -1.61
CA LYS A 225 1.13 62.76 -2.08
C LYS A 225 -0.02 62.01 -2.73
N TRP A 226 0.27 60.87 -3.36
CA TRP A 226 -0.72 60.04 -4.05
C TRP A 226 -0.61 58.58 -3.60
N VAL A 227 -1.66 57.81 -3.83
CA VAL A 227 -1.66 56.35 -3.60
C VAL A 227 -2.12 55.67 -4.89
N ILE A 228 -1.40 54.63 -5.29
CA ILE A 228 -1.79 53.76 -6.40
C ILE A 228 -2.59 52.58 -5.83
N GLY A 229 -3.79 52.38 -6.36
CA GLY A 229 -4.60 51.19 -6.13
C GLY A 229 -4.50 50.21 -7.30
N ILE A 230 -4.21 48.95 -7.02
CA ILE A 230 -4.22 47.85 -7.99
C ILE A 230 -5.29 46.84 -7.55
N GLU A 231 -6.37 46.72 -8.31
CA GLU A 231 -7.49 45.83 -8.00
C GLU A 231 -7.34 44.50 -8.75
N ALA A 232 -7.33 43.37 -8.05
CA ALA A 232 -7.21 42.04 -8.65
C ALA A 232 -8.41 41.16 -8.31
N SER A 233 -8.83 40.33 -9.28
CA SER A 233 -9.91 39.36 -9.08
C SER A 233 -9.42 38.11 -8.36
N VAL A 234 -10.21 37.58 -7.42
CA VAL A 234 -9.79 36.48 -6.53
C VAL A 234 -10.43 35.14 -6.93
N LEU A 235 -10.67 34.94 -8.24
CA LEU A 235 -11.30 33.75 -8.81
C LEU A 235 -10.67 32.43 -8.31
N TYR A 236 -9.34 32.41 -8.14
CA TYR A 236 -8.58 31.23 -7.70
C TYR A 236 -9.02 30.71 -6.32
N GLU A 237 -9.44 31.56 -5.39
CA GLU A 237 -9.81 31.12 -4.04
C GLU A 237 -11.10 30.29 -4.03
N LYS A 238 -12.06 30.60 -4.91
CA LYS A 238 -13.28 29.79 -5.07
C LYS A 238 -12.95 28.39 -5.59
N TYR A 239 -12.01 28.29 -6.53
CA TYR A 239 -11.53 27.00 -7.03
C TYR A 239 -10.82 26.23 -5.91
N LEU A 240 -9.92 26.87 -5.15
CA LEU A 240 -9.26 26.23 -4.01
C LEU A 240 -10.25 25.66 -2.99
N LYS A 241 -11.27 26.43 -2.58
CA LYS A 241 -12.31 25.94 -1.66
C LYS A 241 -13.12 24.77 -2.25
N LYS A 242 -13.46 24.84 -3.55
CA LYS A 242 -14.15 23.74 -4.25
C LYS A 242 -13.30 22.47 -4.26
N TYR A 243 -12.01 22.58 -4.58
CA TYR A 243 -11.09 21.44 -4.60
C TYR A 243 -10.82 20.89 -3.20
N ALA A 244 -10.69 21.75 -2.18
CA ALA A 244 -10.53 21.32 -0.79
C ALA A 244 -11.74 20.51 -0.32
N ASN A 245 -12.96 20.98 -0.58
CA ASN A 245 -14.18 20.26 -0.23
C ASN A 245 -14.31 18.94 -1.00
N LEU A 246 -14.00 18.94 -2.31
CA LEU A 246 -13.99 17.71 -3.11
C LEU A 246 -13.02 16.70 -2.50
N PHE A 247 -11.79 17.11 -2.20
CA PHE A 247 -10.77 16.27 -1.58
C PHE A 247 -11.20 15.72 -0.22
N LEU A 248 -11.81 16.54 0.64
CA LEU A 248 -12.34 16.09 1.93
C LEU A 248 -13.44 15.04 1.74
N THR A 249 -14.40 15.28 0.86
CA THR A 249 -15.50 14.34 0.61
C THR A 249 -15.02 13.01 0.03
N THR A 250 -14.11 13.02 -0.94
CA THR A 250 -13.55 11.79 -1.51
C THR A 250 -12.72 11.03 -0.50
N SER A 251 -11.97 11.74 0.37
CA SER A 251 -11.19 11.13 1.44
C SER A 251 -12.09 10.41 2.46
N VAL A 252 -13.19 11.04 2.88
CA VAL A 252 -14.15 10.42 3.81
C VAL A 252 -14.78 9.16 3.21
N ILE A 253 -15.18 9.22 1.94
CA ILE A 253 -15.73 8.07 1.22
C ILE A 253 -14.69 6.95 1.12
N ALA A 254 -13.44 7.28 0.79
CA ALA A 254 -12.36 6.31 0.71
C ALA A 254 -12.12 5.62 2.06
N ILE A 255 -12.07 6.37 3.16
CA ILE A 255 -11.91 5.81 4.51
C ILE A 255 -13.07 4.87 4.85
N PHE A 256 -14.30 5.26 4.54
CA PHE A 256 -15.48 4.43 4.80
C PHE A 256 -15.46 3.13 3.99
N LEU A 257 -15.10 3.20 2.71
CA LEU A 257 -14.96 2.01 1.85
C LEU A 257 -13.82 1.11 2.33
N SER A 258 -12.68 1.67 2.73
CA SER A 258 -11.57 0.91 3.32
C SER A 258 -12.00 0.19 4.59
N PHE A 259 -12.82 0.81 5.43
CA PHE A 259 -13.33 0.17 6.64
C PHE A 259 -14.26 -1.00 6.31
N ILE A 260 -15.19 -0.83 5.36
CA ILE A 260 -16.08 -1.92 4.90
C ILE A 260 -15.25 -3.08 4.32
N PHE A 261 -14.28 -2.77 3.45
CA PHE A 261 -13.44 -3.77 2.83
C PHE A 261 -12.61 -4.54 3.87
N SER A 262 -12.00 -3.81 4.81
CA SER A 262 -11.26 -4.39 5.95
C SER A 262 -12.15 -5.30 6.80
N PHE A 263 -13.39 -4.89 7.08
CA PHE A 263 -14.34 -5.69 7.84
C PHE A 263 -14.73 -7.00 7.13
N ILE A 264 -14.93 -6.96 5.81
CA ILE A 264 -15.25 -8.16 5.02
C ILE A 264 -14.08 -9.15 5.04
N ILE A 265 -12.85 -8.68 4.78
CA ILE A 265 -11.65 -9.52 4.81
C ILE A 265 -11.44 -10.12 6.21
N SER A 266 -11.52 -9.28 7.25
CA SER A 266 -11.36 -9.71 8.63
C SER A 266 -12.37 -10.80 9.01
N LYS A 267 -13.63 -10.65 8.61
CA LYS A 267 -14.67 -11.66 8.85
C LYS A 267 -14.39 -12.98 8.11
N GLY A 268 -13.86 -12.91 6.89
CA GLY A 268 -13.45 -14.09 6.12
C GLY A 268 -12.35 -14.88 6.83
N ILE A 269 -11.24 -14.20 7.16
CA ILE A 269 -10.08 -14.82 7.84
C ILE A 269 -10.49 -15.39 9.20
N THR A 270 -11.22 -14.60 10.00
CA THR A 270 -11.66 -15.03 11.34
C THR A 270 -12.51 -16.30 11.27
N ARG A 271 -13.43 -16.38 10.29
CA ARG A 271 -14.28 -17.56 10.12
C ARG A 271 -13.47 -18.82 9.81
N SER A 272 -12.45 -18.72 8.94
CA SER A 272 -11.58 -19.84 8.61
C SER A 272 -10.74 -20.30 9.80
N ILE A 273 -10.22 -19.37 10.61
CA ILE A 273 -9.47 -19.70 11.84
C ILE A 273 -10.37 -20.40 12.88
N VAL A 274 -11.60 -19.93 13.07
CA VAL A 274 -12.54 -20.56 14.01
C VAL A 274 -12.88 -21.99 13.56
N ASN A 275 -13.09 -22.21 12.27
CA ASN A 275 -13.32 -23.55 11.73
C ASN A 275 -12.10 -24.47 11.93
N LEU A 276 -10.88 -23.99 11.69
CA LEU A 276 -9.65 -24.75 11.99
C LEU A 276 -9.58 -25.14 13.46
N LYS A 277 -9.87 -24.20 14.36
CA LYS A 277 -9.88 -24.45 15.80
C LYS A 277 -10.86 -25.56 16.17
N GLU A 278 -12.09 -25.49 15.69
CA GLU A 278 -13.11 -26.53 15.94
C GLU A 278 -12.67 -27.90 15.44
N LYS A 279 -12.07 -27.96 14.24
CA LYS A 279 -11.54 -29.21 13.68
C LYS A 279 -10.35 -29.74 14.51
N ALA A 280 -9.46 -28.87 14.98
CA ALA A 280 -8.37 -29.26 15.87
C ALA A 280 -8.90 -29.84 17.20
N GLU A 281 -9.94 -29.24 17.78
CA GLU A 281 -10.59 -29.75 19.00
C GLU A 281 -11.21 -31.13 18.78
N LYS A 282 -11.81 -31.39 17.61
CA LYS A 282 -12.29 -32.73 17.24
C LYS A 282 -11.16 -33.75 17.11
N LEU A 283 -10.04 -33.38 16.47
CA LEU A 283 -8.85 -34.23 16.40
C LEU A 283 -8.31 -34.60 17.78
N ALA A 284 -8.27 -33.63 18.70
CA ALA A 284 -7.86 -33.87 20.09
C ALA A 284 -8.79 -34.86 20.83
N LYS A 285 -10.07 -34.91 20.44
CA LYS A 285 -11.06 -35.89 20.93
C LYS A 285 -11.02 -37.23 20.19
N LYS A 286 -10.02 -37.46 19.34
CA LYS A 286 -9.85 -38.67 18.50
C LYS A 286 -10.94 -38.86 17.43
N GLU A 287 -11.61 -37.78 17.02
CA GLU A 287 -12.57 -37.82 15.91
C GLU A 287 -11.85 -37.52 14.59
N PHE A 288 -11.49 -38.57 13.85
CA PHE A 288 -10.65 -38.45 12.66
C PHE A 288 -11.40 -38.55 11.32
N ASP A 289 -12.72 -38.69 11.31
CA ASP A 289 -13.46 -39.04 10.09
C ASP A 289 -13.75 -37.87 9.15
N GLU A 290 -13.67 -36.65 9.66
CA GLU A 290 -13.88 -35.44 8.86
C GLU A 290 -12.56 -34.91 8.27
N GLU A 291 -12.54 -34.72 6.95
CA GLU A 291 -11.46 -34.00 6.29
C GLU A 291 -11.57 -32.50 6.54
N ILE A 292 -10.44 -31.84 6.79
CA ILE A 292 -10.36 -30.40 7.00
C ILE A 292 -10.32 -29.75 5.62
N LYS A 293 -11.50 -29.40 5.08
CA LYS A 293 -11.62 -28.63 3.83
C LYS A 293 -11.79 -27.16 4.15
N ILE A 294 -10.86 -26.35 3.69
CA ILE A 294 -10.92 -24.89 3.89
C ILE A 294 -10.76 -24.19 2.57
N GLU A 295 -11.69 -23.27 2.33
CA GLU A 295 -11.63 -22.27 1.27
C GLU A 295 -11.07 -20.99 1.90
N GLY A 296 -10.02 -20.42 1.31
CA GLY A 296 -9.37 -19.24 1.88
C GLY A 296 -8.04 -18.90 1.22
N GLU A 297 -7.29 -18.02 1.88
CA GLU A 297 -5.93 -17.62 1.50
C GLU A 297 -4.97 -18.82 1.49
N GLU A 298 -3.89 -18.68 0.73
CA GLU A 298 -2.91 -19.75 0.49
C GLU A 298 -2.29 -20.27 1.79
N GLU A 299 -1.99 -19.37 2.72
CA GLU A 299 -1.40 -19.66 4.02
C GLU A 299 -2.32 -20.51 4.90
N ILE A 300 -3.63 -20.21 4.87
CA ILE A 300 -4.64 -20.98 5.62
C ILE A 300 -4.80 -22.38 5.02
N LYS A 301 -4.69 -22.50 3.70
CA LYS A 301 -4.75 -23.79 3.00
C LYS A 301 -3.54 -24.67 3.33
N ILE A 302 -2.33 -24.11 3.33
CA ILE A 302 -1.11 -24.82 3.74
C ILE A 302 -1.27 -25.36 5.16
N LEU A 303 -1.80 -24.55 6.08
CA LEU A 303 -2.05 -24.98 7.45
C LEU A 303 -3.09 -26.12 7.54
N ALA A 304 -4.17 -26.03 6.75
CA ALA A 304 -5.19 -27.08 6.67
C ALA A 304 -4.63 -28.39 6.13
N ASP A 305 -3.78 -28.34 5.10
CA ASP A 305 -3.13 -29.50 4.51
C ASP A 305 -2.18 -30.19 5.50
N ALA A 306 -1.36 -29.42 6.22
CA ALA A 306 -0.50 -29.95 7.28
C ALA A 306 -1.30 -30.62 8.41
N MET A 307 -2.43 -30.03 8.83
CA MET A 307 -3.32 -30.65 9.81
C MET A 307 -3.99 -31.92 9.28
N ASN A 308 -4.32 -31.98 7.99
CA ASN A 308 -4.88 -33.18 7.35
C ASN A 308 -3.86 -34.32 7.28
N GLU A 309 -2.59 -34.03 7.02
CA GLU A 309 -1.51 -35.01 7.07
C GLU A 309 -1.36 -35.56 8.49
N MET A 310 -1.28 -34.68 9.49
CA MET A 310 -1.23 -35.05 10.90
C MET A 310 -2.44 -35.90 11.33
N ARG A 311 -3.66 -35.55 10.88
CA ARG A 311 -4.87 -36.34 11.11
C ARG A 311 -4.72 -37.77 10.60
N LYS A 312 -4.21 -37.96 9.38
CA LYS A 312 -4.03 -39.28 8.77
C LYS A 312 -3.01 -40.11 9.56
N GLU A 313 -1.88 -39.52 9.93
CA GLU A 313 -0.84 -40.19 10.71
C GLU A 313 -1.35 -40.61 12.09
N LEU A 314 -2.02 -39.70 12.81
CA LEU A 314 -2.62 -39.98 14.12
C LEU A 314 -3.69 -41.08 14.04
N LYS A 315 -4.57 -41.04 13.04
CA LYS A 315 -5.59 -42.08 12.83
C LYS A 315 -4.93 -43.44 12.64
N ASN A 316 -3.95 -43.54 11.74
CA ASN A 316 -3.22 -44.79 11.48
C ASN A 316 -2.48 -45.28 12.73
N TYR A 317 -1.85 -44.37 13.48
CA TYR A 317 -1.15 -44.69 14.72
C TYR A 317 -2.09 -45.27 15.78
N ILE A 318 -3.25 -44.63 16.00
CA ILE A 318 -4.25 -45.08 16.98
C ILE A 318 -4.87 -46.40 16.55
N GLU A 319 -5.29 -46.55 15.29
CA GLU A 319 -5.83 -47.82 14.79
C GLU A 319 -4.84 -48.97 14.93
N ASN A 320 -3.56 -48.74 14.62
CA ASN A 320 -2.52 -49.75 14.81
C ASN A 320 -2.30 -50.07 16.29
N LYS A 321 -2.32 -49.05 17.16
CA LYS A 321 -2.21 -49.24 18.61
C LYS A 321 -3.36 -50.06 19.17
N GLU A 322 -4.61 -49.76 18.80
CA GLU A 322 -5.80 -50.49 19.25
C GLU A 322 -5.81 -51.94 18.76
N LYS A 323 -5.44 -52.16 17.49
CA LYS A 323 -5.26 -53.51 16.93
C LYS A 323 -4.23 -54.31 17.73
N MET A 324 -3.10 -53.71 18.10
CA MET A 324 -2.07 -54.36 18.89
C MET A 324 -2.53 -54.66 20.32
N ALA A 325 -3.25 -53.74 20.97
CA ALA A 325 -3.80 -53.96 22.30
C ALA A 325 -4.80 -55.14 22.32
N THR A 326 -5.73 -55.16 21.36
CA THR A 326 -6.71 -56.25 21.20
C THR A 326 -6.02 -57.57 20.89
N LEU A 327 -5.03 -57.54 20.00
CA LEU A 327 -4.23 -58.70 19.68
C LEU A 327 -3.45 -59.19 20.90
N GLY A 328 -2.91 -58.30 21.73
CA GLY A 328 -2.20 -58.62 22.97
C GLY A 328 -3.09 -59.34 23.99
N GLU A 329 -4.28 -58.81 24.25
CA GLU A 329 -5.24 -59.40 25.19
C GLU A 329 -5.70 -60.79 24.72
N PHE A 330 -6.10 -60.91 23.46
CA PHE A 330 -6.46 -62.20 22.86
C PHE A 330 -5.29 -63.19 22.88
N SER A 331 -4.08 -62.73 22.53
CA SER A 331 -2.88 -63.57 22.52
C SER A 331 -2.52 -64.08 23.92
N ALA A 332 -2.71 -63.28 24.97
CA ALA A 332 -2.43 -63.68 26.34
C ALA A 332 -3.31 -64.86 26.77
N GLY A 333 -4.61 -64.81 26.48
CA GLY A 333 -5.56 -65.91 26.75
C GLY A 333 -5.18 -67.18 26.01
N VAL A 334 -4.98 -67.08 24.68
CA VAL A 334 -4.60 -68.23 23.83
C VAL A 334 -3.27 -68.82 24.27
N ALA A 335 -2.26 -67.99 24.57
CA ALA A 335 -0.96 -68.49 24.97
C ALA A 335 -0.98 -69.19 26.33
N HIS A 336 -1.82 -68.75 27.26
CA HIS A 336 -1.98 -69.46 28.53
C HIS A 336 -2.54 -70.87 28.31
N GLU A 337 -3.57 -71.00 27.48
CA GLU A 337 -4.16 -72.31 27.16
C GLU A 337 -3.20 -73.19 26.34
N MET A 338 -2.49 -72.63 25.36
CA MET A 338 -1.48 -73.38 24.59
C MET A 338 -0.32 -73.83 25.48
N ARG A 339 0.17 -72.99 26.39
CA ARG A 339 1.23 -73.36 27.35
C ARG A 339 0.80 -74.55 28.20
N ASN A 340 -0.44 -74.54 28.69
CA ASN A 340 -0.98 -75.67 29.46
C ASN A 340 -1.00 -76.97 28.65
N ASN A 341 -1.49 -76.92 27.40
CA ASN A 341 -1.52 -78.09 26.51
C ASN A 341 -0.12 -78.61 26.17
N LEU A 342 0.84 -77.71 25.95
CA LEU A 342 2.23 -78.04 25.70
C LEU A 342 2.91 -78.67 26.93
N SER A 343 2.64 -78.18 28.13
CA SER A 343 3.14 -78.77 29.37
C SER A 343 2.65 -80.21 29.57
N VAL A 344 1.38 -80.48 29.26
CA VAL A 344 0.83 -81.86 29.32
C VAL A 344 1.51 -82.76 28.30
N LEU A 345 1.67 -82.29 27.05
CA LEU A 345 2.38 -83.04 26.00
C LEU A 345 3.83 -83.34 26.36
N SER A 346 4.53 -82.36 26.94
CA SER A 346 5.89 -82.53 27.42
C SER A 346 5.95 -83.57 28.53
N GLY A 347 5.03 -83.50 29.50
CA GLY A 347 4.95 -84.49 30.59
C GLY A 347 4.72 -85.92 30.09
N TYR A 348 3.85 -86.12 29.08
CA TYR A 348 3.67 -87.44 28.47
C TYR A 348 4.91 -87.92 27.72
N ALA A 349 5.59 -87.04 26.98
CA ALA A 349 6.83 -87.38 26.30
C ALA A 349 7.95 -87.75 27.30
N GLU A 350 8.06 -87.02 28.42
CA GLU A 350 8.97 -87.32 29.53
C GLU A 350 8.71 -88.72 30.12
N LEU A 351 7.44 -89.03 30.41
CA LEU A 351 7.05 -90.34 30.95
C LEU A 351 7.33 -91.48 29.97
N ILE A 352 7.20 -91.23 28.65
CA ILE A 352 7.59 -92.20 27.62
C ILE A 352 9.11 -92.41 27.64
N LEU A 353 9.90 -91.33 27.71
CA LEU A 353 11.36 -91.39 27.78
C LEU A 353 11.85 -92.15 29.02
N GLU A 354 11.20 -91.97 30.17
CA GLU A 354 11.55 -92.67 31.42
C GLU A 354 11.25 -94.17 31.39
N ARG A 355 10.23 -94.59 30.64
CA ARG A 355 9.71 -95.97 30.67
C ARG A 355 10.08 -96.82 29.47
N THR A 356 10.43 -96.20 28.34
CA THR A 356 10.77 -96.93 27.12
C THR A 356 12.22 -97.40 27.13
N SER A 357 12.44 -98.64 26.70
CA SER A 357 13.76 -99.18 26.36
C SER A 357 13.95 -99.32 24.84
N ASP A 358 12.92 -99.02 24.04
CA ASP A 358 13.00 -98.96 22.58
C ASP A 358 13.62 -97.61 22.13
N GLU A 359 14.76 -97.68 21.44
CA GLU A 359 15.50 -96.51 20.94
C GLU A 359 14.69 -95.65 19.96
N LYS A 360 13.82 -96.25 19.13
CA LYS A 360 12.99 -95.49 18.19
C LYS A 360 11.90 -94.72 18.93
N ILE A 361 11.27 -95.34 19.92
CA ILE A 361 10.26 -94.66 20.76
C ILE A 361 10.92 -93.52 21.55
N SER A 362 12.11 -93.76 22.11
CA SER A 362 12.90 -92.75 22.81
C SER A 362 13.24 -91.57 21.89
N PHE A 363 13.70 -91.85 20.66
CA PHE A 363 13.97 -90.81 19.66
C PHE A 363 12.73 -89.94 19.37
N PHE A 364 11.58 -90.57 19.12
CA PHE A 364 10.35 -89.81 18.85
C PHE A 364 9.88 -88.98 20.05
N ALA A 365 9.94 -89.53 21.26
CA ALA A 365 9.56 -88.80 22.47
C ALA A 365 10.50 -87.60 22.73
N SER A 366 11.80 -87.76 22.50
CA SER A 366 12.78 -86.66 22.56
C SER A 366 12.49 -85.57 21.52
N GLU A 367 12.15 -85.95 20.28
CA GLU A 367 11.78 -84.98 19.25
C GLU A 367 10.45 -84.27 19.55
N ILE A 368 9.48 -84.92 20.20
CA ILE A 368 8.26 -84.26 20.71
C ILE A 368 8.64 -83.18 21.73
N ASN A 369 9.42 -83.53 22.76
CA ASN A 369 9.85 -82.59 23.79
C ASN A 369 10.61 -81.39 23.19
N LYS A 370 11.51 -81.64 22.24
CA LYS A 370 12.24 -80.60 21.52
C LYS A 370 11.31 -79.67 20.73
N ASN A 371 10.28 -80.19 20.07
CA ASN A 371 9.30 -79.37 19.37
C ASN A 371 8.39 -78.58 20.32
N VAL A 372 8.03 -79.16 21.48
CA VAL A 372 7.29 -78.45 22.53
C VAL A 372 8.09 -77.24 23.05
N LEU A 373 9.40 -77.40 23.29
CA LEU A 373 10.27 -76.29 23.68
C LEU A 373 10.30 -75.19 22.61
N LYS A 374 10.44 -75.55 21.32
CA LYS A 374 10.37 -74.58 20.22
C LYS A 374 9.03 -73.82 20.20
N LEU A 375 7.91 -74.49 20.47
CA LEU A 375 6.59 -73.86 20.53
C LEU A 375 6.43 -72.93 21.74
N ASN A 376 6.99 -73.29 22.90
CA ASN A 376 7.02 -72.40 24.06
C ASN A 376 7.83 -71.12 23.79
N ASP A 377 8.98 -71.25 23.13
CA ASP A 377 9.78 -70.10 22.70
C ASP A 377 9.02 -69.22 21.69
N PHE A 378 8.29 -69.84 20.75
CA PHE A 378 7.40 -69.13 19.84
C PHE A 378 6.35 -68.32 20.61
N LEU A 379 5.62 -68.96 21.53
CA LEU A 379 4.57 -68.31 22.32
C LEU A 379 5.12 -67.15 23.14
N ASN A 380 6.27 -67.32 23.78
CA ASN A 380 6.89 -66.26 24.58
C ASN A 380 7.31 -65.05 23.72
N ASN A 381 7.87 -65.31 22.52
CA ASN A 381 8.21 -64.26 21.58
C ASN A 381 6.97 -63.56 21.01
N PHE A 382 5.93 -64.32 20.69
CA PHE A 382 4.66 -63.78 20.21
C PHE A 382 4.00 -62.89 21.26
N LEU A 383 3.90 -63.35 22.51
CA LEU A 383 3.41 -62.54 23.63
C LEU A 383 4.24 -61.28 23.86
N THR A 384 5.56 -61.40 23.74
CA THR A 384 6.44 -60.22 23.84
C THR A 384 6.11 -59.20 22.75
N TYR A 385 5.88 -59.67 21.51
CA TYR A 385 5.58 -58.81 20.38
C TYR A 385 4.21 -58.12 20.51
N THR A 386 3.23 -58.76 21.14
CA THR A 386 1.87 -58.22 21.26
C THR A 386 1.62 -57.43 22.55
N LYS A 387 2.47 -57.59 23.57
CA LYS A 387 2.36 -56.88 24.85
C LYS A 387 2.64 -55.37 24.70
N GLU A 388 1.87 -54.53 25.38
CA GLU A 388 2.20 -53.11 25.58
C GLU A 388 3.31 -53.00 26.65
N PHE A 389 4.43 -52.36 26.31
CA PHE A 389 5.53 -52.17 27.24
C PHE A 389 5.30 -50.91 28.06
N THR A 390 5.46 -51.00 29.37
CA THR A 390 5.67 -49.84 30.26
C THR A 390 7.17 -49.77 30.56
N PRO A 391 7.96 -49.13 29.68
CA PRO A 391 9.41 -49.11 29.82
C PRO A 391 9.84 -48.34 31.07
N GLU A 392 10.79 -48.89 31.81
CA GLU A 392 11.42 -48.23 32.95
C GLU A 392 12.79 -47.73 32.53
N PHE A 393 12.86 -46.44 32.21
CA PHE A 393 14.08 -45.82 31.70
C PHE A 393 15.01 -45.37 32.82
N GLU A 394 16.23 -45.89 32.82
CA GLU A 394 17.31 -45.50 33.72
C GLU A 394 18.59 -45.15 32.93
N GLU A 395 19.43 -44.30 33.51
CA GLU A 395 20.72 -43.96 32.91
C GLU A 395 21.70 -45.11 33.16
N ALA A 396 22.11 -45.78 32.09
CA ALA A 396 22.93 -46.98 32.17
C ALA A 396 24.07 -46.95 31.13
N ASP A 397 25.17 -47.62 31.45
CA ASP A 397 26.27 -47.79 30.51
C ASP A 397 25.95 -48.92 29.52
N ILE A 398 25.73 -48.57 28.26
CA ILE A 398 25.46 -49.52 27.17
C ILE A 398 26.54 -50.61 27.10
N LYS A 399 27.79 -50.27 27.42
CA LYS A 399 28.90 -51.24 27.44
C LYS A 399 28.69 -52.33 28.50
N GLU A 400 28.27 -51.96 29.70
CA GLU A 400 27.98 -52.92 30.78
C GLU A 400 26.80 -53.82 30.41
N ILE A 401 25.76 -53.24 29.81
CA ILE A 401 24.58 -54.00 29.36
C ILE A 401 24.99 -55.05 28.32
N ILE A 402 25.74 -54.65 27.29
CA ILE A 402 26.20 -55.58 26.23
C ILE A 402 27.13 -56.65 26.83
N ASN A 403 28.00 -56.29 27.78
CA ASN A 403 28.85 -57.26 28.47
C ASN A 403 28.02 -58.31 29.22
N SER A 404 27.02 -57.87 29.99
CA SER A 404 26.10 -58.77 30.69
C SER A 404 25.39 -59.72 29.73
N VAL A 405 24.90 -59.22 28.59
CA VAL A 405 24.24 -60.08 27.58
C VAL A 405 25.21 -61.15 27.06
N ILE A 406 26.46 -60.78 26.77
CA ILE A 406 27.46 -61.72 26.26
C ILE A 406 27.84 -62.76 27.31
N ASP A 407 27.83 -62.38 28.59
CA ASP A 407 28.10 -63.31 29.70
C ASP A 407 26.96 -64.29 29.96
N GLU A 408 25.72 -63.90 29.64
CA GLU A 408 24.52 -64.75 29.70
C GLU A 408 24.42 -65.74 28.51
N LEU A 409 25.24 -65.60 27.46
CA LEU A 409 25.24 -66.52 26.31
C LEU A 409 25.82 -67.90 26.67
N LYS A 410 25.29 -68.95 26.03
CA LYS A 410 25.87 -70.31 26.10
C LYS A 410 27.34 -70.31 25.63
N PRO A 411 28.21 -71.15 26.21
CA PRO A 411 29.65 -71.19 25.86
C PRO A 411 29.91 -71.39 24.36
N GLU A 412 29.08 -72.21 23.70
CA GLU A 412 29.14 -72.49 22.26
C GLU A 412 28.88 -71.26 21.38
N ILE A 413 28.06 -70.31 21.85
CA ILE A 413 27.77 -69.06 21.14
C ILE A 413 28.85 -68.04 21.46
N LYS A 414 29.17 -67.90 22.75
CA LYS A 414 30.15 -66.94 23.27
C LYS A 414 31.52 -67.10 22.60
N PHE A 415 31.91 -68.33 22.27
CA PHE A 415 33.16 -68.63 21.55
C PHE A 415 33.31 -67.88 20.22
N PHE A 416 32.20 -67.60 19.51
CA PHE A 416 32.23 -66.90 18.22
C PHE A 416 32.14 -65.37 18.34
N VAL A 417 31.88 -64.84 19.55
CA VAL A 417 31.67 -63.40 19.76
C VAL A 417 33.00 -62.70 20.04
N GLN A 418 33.32 -61.70 19.22
CA GLN A 418 34.48 -60.83 19.34
C GLN A 418 34.03 -59.41 19.67
N LYS A 419 34.49 -58.87 20.80
CA LYS A 419 34.21 -57.48 21.19
C LYS A 419 35.24 -56.57 20.54
N LYS A 420 34.79 -55.50 19.87
CA LYS A 420 35.68 -54.49 19.30
C LYS A 420 35.20 -53.10 19.70
N TYR A 421 35.96 -52.45 20.56
CA TYR A 421 35.74 -51.05 20.91
C TYR A 421 36.57 -50.17 19.97
N ASP A 422 36.07 -48.97 19.66
CA ASP A 422 36.81 -48.02 18.82
C ASP A 422 38.16 -47.67 19.47
N LYS A 423 39.23 -47.64 18.66
CA LYS A 423 40.62 -47.42 19.10
C LYS A 423 40.86 -46.01 19.67
N LYS A 424 39.90 -45.09 19.50
CA LYS A 424 39.96 -43.70 20.00
C LYS A 424 39.52 -43.53 21.46
N TYR A 425 38.94 -44.55 22.07
CA TYR A 425 38.34 -44.47 23.40
C TYR A 425 39.00 -45.49 24.34
N ASP A 426 39.25 -45.07 25.58
CA ASP A 426 39.92 -45.91 26.58
C ASP A 426 38.94 -46.98 27.11
N VAL A 427 39.46 -48.06 27.68
CA VAL A 427 38.66 -49.12 28.33
C VAL A 427 37.80 -48.55 29.47
N ASN A 428 38.09 -47.35 29.97
CA ASN A 428 37.35 -46.67 31.02
C ASN A 428 36.24 -45.72 30.54
N ASP A 429 36.05 -45.52 29.24
CA ASP A 429 34.99 -44.64 28.72
C ASP A 429 33.60 -45.25 28.93
N LYS A 430 32.70 -44.44 29.51
CA LYS A 430 31.30 -44.80 29.75
C LYS A 430 30.39 -44.39 28.59
N PHE A 431 29.53 -45.31 28.17
CA PHE A 431 28.54 -45.11 27.11
C PHE A 431 27.17 -44.91 27.74
N LEU A 432 27.00 -43.82 28.51
CA LEU A 432 25.77 -43.54 29.25
C LEU A 432 24.63 -43.14 28.32
N LYS A 433 23.49 -43.83 28.45
CA LYS A 433 22.24 -43.48 27.79
C LYS A 433 21.06 -43.87 28.66
N LYS A 434 19.99 -43.10 28.56
CA LYS A 434 18.71 -43.43 29.18
C LYS A 434 18.03 -44.55 28.40
N VAL A 435 17.97 -45.74 28.98
CA VAL A 435 17.41 -46.95 28.35
C VAL A 435 16.61 -47.77 29.37
N ASP A 436 15.69 -48.60 28.89
CA ASP A 436 15.14 -49.72 29.65
C ASP A 436 16.11 -50.89 29.55
N ILE A 437 16.80 -51.21 30.66
CA ILE A 437 17.87 -52.22 30.65
C ILE A 437 17.34 -53.59 30.21
N TYR A 438 16.17 -54.01 30.68
CA TYR A 438 15.63 -55.34 30.39
C TYR A 438 15.30 -55.50 28.91
N LEU A 439 14.57 -54.54 28.34
CA LEU A 439 14.19 -54.55 26.93
C LEU A 439 15.42 -54.40 26.04
N PHE A 440 16.35 -53.52 26.42
CA PHE A 440 17.57 -53.33 25.65
C PHE A 440 18.44 -54.59 25.63
N LYS A 441 18.63 -55.26 26.79
CA LYS A 441 19.28 -56.57 26.86
C LYS A 441 18.65 -57.58 25.90
N LYS A 442 17.32 -57.65 25.88
CA LYS A 442 16.57 -58.55 25.01
C LYS A 442 16.81 -58.27 23.53
N ALA A 443 16.85 -57.00 23.13
CA ALA A 443 17.16 -56.59 21.76
C ALA A 443 18.56 -57.06 21.32
N ILE A 444 19.59 -56.82 22.14
CA ILE A 444 20.98 -57.24 21.86
C ILE A 444 21.11 -58.76 21.86
N TYR A 445 20.47 -59.45 22.80
CA TYR A 445 20.44 -60.91 22.86
C TYR A 445 19.85 -61.48 21.57
N ASN A 446 18.68 -60.99 21.14
CA ASN A 446 18.03 -61.43 19.90
C ASN A 446 18.91 -61.22 18.67
N LEU A 447 19.59 -60.07 18.56
CA LEU A 447 20.53 -59.82 17.46
C LEU A 447 21.70 -60.79 17.46
N THR A 448 22.25 -61.08 18.63
CA THR A 448 23.40 -61.99 18.78
C THR A 448 23.02 -63.43 18.46
N ILE A 449 21.84 -63.89 18.89
CA ILE A 449 21.31 -65.21 18.52
C ILE A 449 21.04 -65.29 17.02
N ASN A 450 20.47 -64.24 16.42
CA ASN A 450 20.23 -64.20 14.98
C ASN A 450 21.52 -64.29 14.16
N ALA A 451 22.57 -63.58 14.60
CA ALA A 451 23.91 -63.62 14.05
C ALA A 451 24.52 -65.03 14.15
N TYR A 452 24.44 -65.67 15.33
CA TYR A 452 24.94 -67.03 15.54
C TYR A 452 24.26 -68.06 14.63
N GLN A 453 22.94 -68.02 14.54
CA GLN A 453 22.18 -68.90 13.66
C GLN A 453 22.50 -68.69 12.17
N ALA A 454 22.99 -67.50 11.77
CA ALA A 454 23.41 -67.23 10.40
C ALA A 454 24.77 -67.90 10.06
N LEU A 455 25.53 -68.35 11.05
CA LEU A 455 26.83 -69.03 10.89
C LEU A 455 26.71 -70.51 10.46
N THR A 456 25.54 -70.93 9.94
CA THR A 456 25.21 -72.32 9.59
C THR A 456 25.84 -72.82 8.29
N MET A 457 26.69 -72.03 7.61
CA MET A 457 27.44 -72.49 6.44
C MET A 457 28.44 -73.60 6.83
N PRO A 458 28.38 -74.81 6.22
CA PRO A 458 29.25 -75.93 6.56
C PRO A 458 30.74 -75.68 6.25
N GLU A 459 31.06 -74.85 5.25
CA GLU A 459 32.41 -74.74 4.67
C GLU A 459 33.23 -73.52 5.15
N LYS A 460 32.65 -72.63 5.96
CA LYS A 460 33.32 -71.38 6.40
C LYS A 460 34.10 -71.63 7.69
N LYS A 461 35.45 -71.66 7.61
CA LYS A 461 36.35 -71.96 8.75
C LYS A 461 36.49 -70.82 9.77
N ASP A 462 36.36 -69.55 9.37
CA ASP A 462 36.52 -68.38 10.24
C ASP A 462 35.16 -67.80 10.67
N LYS A 463 34.32 -68.57 11.38
CA LYS A 463 33.01 -68.07 11.84
C LYS A 463 33.20 -67.04 12.96
N LYS A 464 32.58 -65.86 12.84
CA LYS A 464 32.67 -64.82 13.88
C LYS A 464 31.45 -63.90 13.91
N ILE A 465 31.20 -63.37 15.10
CA ILE A 465 30.23 -62.32 15.38
C ILE A 465 31.02 -61.17 16.02
N GLU A 466 30.96 -59.99 15.44
CA GLU A 466 31.66 -58.81 15.95
C GLU A 466 30.63 -57.82 16.49
N ILE A 467 30.82 -57.38 17.73
CA ILE A 467 29.99 -56.33 18.35
C ILE A 467 30.85 -55.09 18.56
N PHE A 468 30.45 -53.99 17.91
CA PHE A 468 31.10 -52.69 18.02
C PHE A 468 30.22 -51.70 18.78
N ILE A 469 30.85 -50.88 19.60
CA ILE A 469 30.23 -49.72 20.24
C ILE A 469 31.09 -48.51 19.89
N ILE A 470 30.47 -47.51 19.27
CA ILE A 470 31.11 -46.30 18.77
C ILE A 470 30.32 -45.11 19.30
N LYS A 471 31.01 -44.12 19.87
CA LYS A 471 30.40 -42.85 20.27
C LYS A 471 30.62 -41.83 19.16
N GLU A 472 29.55 -41.41 18.50
CA GLU A 472 29.54 -40.38 17.46
C GLU A 472 28.72 -39.19 17.99
N ASN A 473 29.40 -38.14 18.47
CA ASN A 473 28.80 -36.97 19.12
C ASN A 473 27.95 -37.36 20.37
N GLU A 474 26.66 -37.01 20.38
CA GLU A 474 25.70 -37.39 21.43
C GLU A 474 24.99 -38.74 21.18
N LYS A 475 25.32 -39.43 20.09
CA LYS A 475 24.71 -40.71 19.72
C LYS A 475 25.64 -41.88 20.00
N ILE A 476 25.05 -42.98 20.43
CA ILE A 476 25.75 -44.25 20.62
C ILE A 476 25.37 -45.17 19.46
N LYS A 477 26.38 -45.55 18.68
CA LYS A 477 26.24 -46.46 17.56
C LYS A 477 26.71 -47.84 17.96
N ILE A 478 25.85 -48.83 17.77
CA ILE A 478 26.10 -50.22 18.14
C ILE A 478 25.97 -51.05 16.87
N ILE A 479 26.97 -51.87 16.57
CA ILE A 479 26.99 -52.67 15.35
C ILE A 479 27.14 -54.13 15.74
N VAL A 480 26.19 -54.97 15.34
CA VAL A 480 26.27 -56.43 15.47
C VAL A 480 26.47 -57.01 14.07
N LYS A 481 27.65 -57.57 13.82
CA LYS A 481 28.06 -58.05 12.50
C LYS A 481 28.36 -59.55 12.54
N ASP A 482 27.76 -60.31 11.64
CA ASP A 482 28.11 -61.70 11.36
C ASP A 482 28.73 -61.84 9.97
N ASN A 483 29.49 -62.91 9.78
CA ASN A 483 29.96 -63.34 8.48
C ASN A 483 29.26 -64.61 8.00
N GLY A 484 27.98 -64.76 8.32
CA GLY A 484 27.14 -65.90 7.96
C GLY A 484 26.60 -65.85 6.53
N VAL A 485 25.43 -66.47 6.33
CA VAL A 485 24.76 -66.62 5.02
C VAL A 485 24.25 -65.30 4.41
N GLY A 486 24.13 -64.23 5.20
CA GLY A 486 23.50 -62.98 4.80
C GLY A 486 22.00 -63.12 4.47
N ILE A 487 21.40 -62.03 3.98
CA ILE A 487 19.96 -61.90 3.71
C ILE A 487 19.74 -61.69 2.22
N ASP A 488 18.67 -62.30 1.69
CA ASP A 488 18.25 -62.12 0.29
C ASP A 488 17.60 -60.74 0.10
N GLU A 489 17.95 -60.04 -0.98
CA GLU A 489 17.48 -58.67 -1.25
C GLU A 489 15.94 -58.59 -1.30
N LYS A 490 15.27 -59.69 -1.69
CA LYS A 490 13.79 -59.77 -1.74
C LYS A 490 13.11 -59.56 -0.38
N ILE A 491 13.76 -59.97 0.72
CA ILE A 491 13.17 -59.91 2.07
C ILE A 491 13.78 -58.80 2.94
N LYS A 492 14.89 -58.18 2.50
CA LYS A 492 15.62 -57.15 3.24
C LYS A 492 14.74 -55.97 3.67
N ASN A 493 13.89 -55.47 2.77
CA ASN A 493 13.00 -54.34 3.07
C ASN A 493 11.82 -54.69 3.99
N LYS A 494 11.59 -55.98 4.25
CA LYS A 494 10.50 -56.48 5.10
C LYS A 494 11.02 -57.22 6.34
N ILE A 495 12.33 -57.25 6.58
CA ILE A 495 12.93 -58.13 7.58
C ILE A 495 12.56 -57.76 9.03
N PHE A 496 12.14 -56.51 9.25
CA PHE A 496 11.63 -56.05 10.54
C PHE A 496 10.11 -56.26 10.70
N GLN A 497 9.41 -56.73 9.67
CA GLN A 497 8.00 -57.11 9.78
C GLN A 497 7.88 -58.47 10.49
N PRO A 498 6.85 -58.67 11.33
CA PRO A 498 6.64 -59.94 12.02
C PRO A 498 6.43 -61.08 11.01
N PHE A 499 6.85 -62.29 11.40
CA PHE A 499 6.75 -63.53 10.60
C PHE A 499 7.60 -63.57 9.32
N VAL A 500 8.43 -62.55 9.08
CA VAL A 500 9.38 -62.57 7.96
C VAL A 500 10.67 -63.24 8.39
N SER A 501 11.03 -64.34 7.72
CA SER A 501 12.25 -65.11 8.00
C SER A 501 12.88 -65.62 6.71
N GLY A 502 14.20 -65.50 6.60
CA GLY A 502 14.99 -66.13 5.53
C GLY A 502 15.40 -67.58 5.85
N LYS A 503 14.97 -68.13 6.98
CA LYS A 503 15.40 -69.44 7.52
C LYS A 503 14.23 -70.42 7.53
N LYS A 504 14.50 -71.71 7.22
CA LYS A 504 13.49 -72.80 7.24
C LYS A 504 12.85 -73.03 8.61
N GLU A 505 13.56 -72.77 9.71
CA GLU A 505 13.07 -72.98 11.08
C GLU A 505 12.86 -71.66 11.86
N GLY A 506 13.04 -70.50 11.21
CA GLY A 506 12.96 -69.21 11.88
C GLY A 506 11.53 -68.66 11.92
N VAL A 507 11.05 -68.33 13.12
CA VAL A 507 9.72 -67.77 13.37
C VAL A 507 9.53 -66.34 12.83
N GLY A 508 10.61 -65.58 12.67
CA GLY A 508 10.55 -64.21 12.11
C GLY A 508 10.04 -63.13 13.08
N LEU A 509 9.95 -63.40 14.39
CA LEU A 509 9.52 -62.41 15.38
C LEU A 509 10.70 -61.66 16.04
N GLY A 510 11.90 -62.24 16.09
CA GLY A 510 13.03 -61.67 16.84
C GLY A 510 13.43 -60.27 16.37
N LEU A 511 13.57 -60.07 15.06
CA LEU A 511 13.93 -58.76 14.50
C LEU A 511 12.78 -57.75 14.58
N ALA A 512 11.52 -58.20 14.51
CA ALA A 512 10.36 -57.33 14.72
C ALA A 512 10.28 -56.83 16.17
N ILE A 513 10.57 -57.69 17.15
CA ILE A 513 10.69 -57.32 18.57
C ILE A 513 11.84 -56.35 18.77
N THR A 514 13.01 -56.63 18.19
CA THR A 514 14.16 -55.72 18.26
C THR A 514 13.84 -54.35 17.64
N TYR A 515 13.19 -54.32 16.48
CA TYR A 515 12.76 -53.07 15.84
C TYR A 515 11.86 -52.26 16.76
N ARG A 516 10.83 -52.90 17.33
CA ARG A 516 9.92 -52.26 18.29
C ARG A 516 10.64 -51.72 19.52
N ILE A 517 11.56 -52.50 20.11
CA ILE A 517 12.33 -52.07 21.27
C ILE A 517 13.21 -50.85 20.94
N ILE A 518 13.93 -50.87 19.82
CA ILE A 518 14.86 -49.79 19.48
C ILE A 518 14.12 -48.55 18.96
N LYS A 519 13.27 -48.72 17.95
CA LYS A 519 12.62 -47.62 17.21
C LYS A 519 11.42 -47.05 17.95
N GLU A 520 10.50 -47.90 18.41
CA GLU A 520 9.22 -47.44 18.98
C GLU A 520 9.32 -47.11 20.47
N ILE A 521 10.13 -47.84 21.23
CA ILE A 521 10.27 -47.65 22.68
C ILE A 521 11.40 -46.67 23.00
N HIS A 522 12.61 -46.93 22.50
CA HIS A 522 13.80 -46.12 22.83
C HIS A 522 13.99 -44.90 21.92
N ASN A 523 13.11 -44.67 20.94
CA ASN A 523 13.25 -43.62 19.92
C ASN A 523 14.61 -43.64 19.20
N GLY A 524 15.22 -44.81 19.07
CA GLY A 524 16.46 -45.03 18.33
C GLY A 524 16.22 -45.32 16.85
N GLU A 525 17.29 -45.55 16.12
CA GLU A 525 17.23 -46.03 14.73
C GLU A 525 17.86 -47.42 14.62
N ILE A 526 17.33 -48.25 13.72
CA ILE A 526 17.91 -49.56 13.40
C ILE A 526 17.99 -49.75 11.89
N PHE A 527 19.17 -50.14 11.42
CA PHE A 527 19.47 -50.38 10.01
C PHE A 527 20.06 -51.77 9.81
N ILE A 528 19.93 -52.28 8.59
CA ILE A 528 20.49 -53.58 8.22
C ILE A 528 21.22 -53.51 6.88
N ASN A 529 22.50 -53.83 6.92
CA ASN A 529 23.36 -53.97 5.75
C ASN A 529 23.70 -55.44 5.60
N SER A 530 23.21 -56.08 4.55
CA SER A 530 23.49 -57.48 4.31
C SER A 530 23.56 -57.78 2.83
N LYS A 531 24.41 -58.74 2.49
CA LYS A 531 24.54 -59.32 1.16
C LYS A 531 24.65 -60.82 1.30
N LYS A 532 23.84 -61.53 0.49
CA LYS A 532 23.79 -63.00 0.47
C LYS A 532 25.20 -63.58 0.25
N GLY A 533 25.63 -64.45 1.15
CA GLY A 533 26.95 -65.11 1.16
C GLY A 533 28.07 -64.34 1.88
N GLU A 534 27.90 -63.04 2.14
CA GLU A 534 28.94 -62.21 2.75
C GLU A 534 28.74 -62.03 4.26
N GLY A 535 27.49 -61.87 4.71
CA GLY A 535 27.13 -61.71 6.12
C GLY A 535 26.03 -60.67 6.33
N THR A 536 25.78 -60.33 7.60
CA THR A 536 24.79 -59.32 8.00
C THR A 536 25.42 -58.37 9.00
N GLU A 537 25.14 -57.09 8.85
CA GLU A 537 25.50 -56.03 9.77
C GLU A 537 24.22 -55.31 10.20
N VAL A 538 23.91 -55.36 11.49
CA VAL A 538 22.79 -54.63 12.08
C VAL A 538 23.34 -53.45 12.87
N ILE A 539 22.86 -52.25 12.56
CA ILE A 539 23.35 -51.00 13.15
C ILE A 539 22.21 -50.39 13.97
N ILE A 540 22.46 -50.13 15.26
CA ILE A 540 21.57 -49.40 16.15
C ILE A 540 22.17 -48.03 16.43
N LEU A 541 21.36 -46.98 16.38
CA LEU A 541 21.71 -45.63 16.84
C LEU A 541 20.78 -45.23 17.98
N LEU A 542 21.35 -44.88 19.13
CA LEU A 542 20.64 -44.37 20.30
C LEU A 542 20.95 -42.90 20.57
#